data_AF-A0AA47EMJ3-F1
#
_entry.id   AF-A0AA47EMJ3-F1
#
_cell.length_a   1.000
_cell.length_b   1.000
_cell.length_c   1.000
_cell.angle_alpha   90.00
_cell.angle_beta   90.00
_cell.angle_gamma   90.00
#
_symmetry.space_group_name_H-M   'P 1'
#
loop_
_entity.id
_entity.type
_entity.pdbx_description
1 polymer ?
#
loop_
_entity_poly.entity_id
_entity_poly.type
_entity_poly.pdbx_seq_one_letter_code
_entity_poly.pdbx_strand_id
1 'polypeptide(L)'
;MDLEFIKTYLKIDGDEEDEYLQDLIDVSLIYIDFMVGENYKQDLKAVKLAGLLQRKLIADMHENKTTIISTNTKADRIVISILDKLSNYEDVII
;
A
#
# COMPACT_ATOMS: atom_id res chain seq x y z
N MET A 1 7.78 -1.04 5.30
CA MET A 1 8.30 -0.62 3.98
C MET A 1 9.49 0.27 4.24
N ASP A 2 10.51 0.25 3.39
CA ASP A 2 11.70 1.09 3.56
C ASP A 2 11.73 2.19 2.48
N LEU A 3 12.24 3.38 2.85
CA LEU A 3 12.27 4.56 1.99
C LEU A 3 13.14 4.34 0.75
N GLU A 4 14.35 3.79 0.90
CA GLU A 4 15.27 3.53 -0.22
C GLU A 4 14.69 2.51 -1.21
N PHE A 5 13.99 1.51 -0.66
CA PHE A 5 13.28 0.55 -1.50
C PHE A 5 12.15 1.20 -2.32
N ILE A 6 11.41 2.16 -1.75
CA ILE A 6 10.38 2.91 -2.48
C ILE A 6 10.99 3.85 -3.50
N LYS A 7 12.08 4.55 -3.17
CA LYS A 7 12.83 5.39 -4.13
C LYS A 7 13.29 4.58 -5.33
N THR A 8 13.86 3.39 -5.08
CA THR A 8 14.22 2.45 -6.15
C THR A 8 13.01 2.02 -6.99
N TYR A 9 11.88 1.73 -6.35
CA TYR A 9 10.65 1.31 -7.03
C TYR A 9 10.06 2.42 -7.92
N LEU A 10 10.09 3.67 -7.46
CA LEU A 10 9.60 4.86 -8.15
C LEU A 10 10.63 5.48 -9.10
N LYS A 11 11.87 4.98 -9.09
CA LYS A 11 13.02 5.51 -9.86
C LYS A 11 13.36 6.96 -9.50
N ILE A 12 13.41 7.23 -8.19
CA ILE A 12 13.80 8.51 -7.61
C ILE A 12 15.25 8.38 -7.12
N ASP A 13 16.13 9.25 -7.62
CA ASP A 13 17.56 9.23 -7.31
C ASP A 13 17.98 10.28 -6.26
N GLY A 14 17.09 11.22 -5.91
CA GLY A 14 17.35 12.31 -4.96
C GLY A 14 16.50 12.25 -3.69
N ASP A 15 16.79 13.16 -2.76
CA ASP A 15 16.20 13.15 -1.39
C ASP A 15 15.14 14.25 -1.19
N GLU A 16 14.85 15.01 -2.25
CA GLU A 16 13.98 16.20 -2.22
C GLU A 16 12.54 15.88 -1.81
N GLU A 17 12.08 14.66 -2.08
CA GLU A 17 10.74 14.17 -1.78
C GLU A 17 10.71 13.17 -0.60
N ASP A 18 11.81 12.98 0.13
CA ASP A 18 11.92 11.94 1.17
C ASP A 18 10.86 12.05 2.27
N GLU A 19 10.59 13.28 2.76
CA GLU A 19 9.53 13.52 3.76
C GLU A 19 8.14 13.15 3.21
N TYR A 20 7.88 13.47 1.94
CA TYR A 20 6.62 13.15 1.29
C TYR A 20 6.47 11.63 1.06
N LEU A 21 7.54 10.97 0.61
CA LEU A 21 7.56 9.52 0.43
C LEU A 21 7.38 8.78 1.76
N GLN A 22 7.95 9.29 2.85
CA GLN A 22 7.76 8.74 4.19
C GLN A 22 6.30 8.85 4.62
N ASP A 23 5.65 9.99 4.39
CA ASP A 23 4.21 10.15 4.66
C ASP A 23 3.36 9.17 3.84
N LEU A 24 3.66 8.98 2.55
CA LEU A 24 2.97 7.98 1.72
C LEU A 24 3.17 6.55 2.24
N ILE A 25 4.36 6.22 2.73
CA ILE A 25 4.64 4.92 3.35
C ILE A 25 3.76 4.71 4.58
N ASP A 26 3.66 5.71 5.44
CA ASP A 26 2.91 5.63 6.70
C ASP A 26 1.40 5.57 6.44
N VAL A 27 0.88 6.48 5.61
CA VAL A 27 -0.55 6.53 5.25
C VAL A 27 -0.99 5.27 4.51
N SER A 28 -0.17 4.73 3.61
CA SER A 28 -0.50 3.48 2.90
C SER A 28 -0.57 2.27 3.84
N LEU A 29 0.29 2.20 4.85
CA LEU A 29 0.23 1.15 5.86
C LEU A 29 -1.04 1.27 6.71
N ILE A 30 -1.33 2.49 7.18
CA ILE A 30 -2.55 2.78 7.95
C ILE A 30 -3.78 2.40 7.14
N TYR A 31 -3.83 2.74 5.86
CA TYR A 31 -4.95 2.37 4.98
C TYR A 31 -5.12 0.86 4.90
N ILE A 32 -4.04 0.10 4.70
CA ILE A 32 -4.11 -1.37 4.64
C ILE A 32 -4.61 -1.93 5.97
N ASP A 33 -3.98 -1.55 7.08
CA ASP A 33 -4.33 -2.04 8.42
C ASP A 33 -5.79 -1.70 8.77
N PHE A 34 -6.28 -0.52 8.38
CA PHE A 34 -7.67 -0.11 8.60
C PHE A 34 -8.66 -0.93 7.75
N MET A 35 -8.29 -1.30 6.53
CA MET A 35 -9.16 -2.03 5.61
C MET A 35 -9.23 -3.53 5.90
N VAL A 36 -8.16 -4.12 6.45
CA VAL A 36 -8.02 -5.58 6.55
C VAL A 36 -7.73 -6.07 7.97
N GLY A 37 -7.56 -5.17 8.93
CA GLY A 37 -7.04 -5.49 10.27
C GLY A 37 -5.54 -5.78 10.24
N GLU A 38 -4.99 -6.20 11.38
CA GLU A 38 -3.54 -6.44 11.53
C GLU A 38 -3.14 -7.93 11.56
N ASN A 39 -4.09 -8.86 11.55
CA ASN A 39 -3.80 -10.30 11.69
C ASN A 39 -2.97 -10.87 10.56
N TYR A 40 -3.03 -10.27 9.36
CA TYR A 40 -2.17 -10.66 8.25
C TYR A 40 -0.67 -10.56 8.60
N LYS A 41 -0.29 -9.73 9.59
CA LYS A 41 1.10 -9.58 10.04
C LYS A 41 1.67 -10.87 10.66
N GLN A 42 0.83 -11.84 11.02
CA GLN A 42 1.23 -13.15 11.55
C GLN A 42 1.61 -14.17 10.45
N ASP A 43 1.28 -13.91 9.18
CA ASP A 43 1.59 -14.79 8.05
C ASP A 43 2.59 -14.12 7.09
N LEU A 44 3.78 -14.70 6.95
CA LEU A 44 4.83 -14.18 6.07
C LEU A 44 4.41 -14.04 4.61
N LYS A 45 3.49 -14.88 4.11
CA LYS A 45 2.96 -14.75 2.74
C LYS A 45 2.00 -13.57 2.65
N ALA A 46 1.16 -13.37 3.66
CA ALA A 46 0.23 -12.26 3.73
C ALA A 46 0.96 -10.92 3.87
N VAL A 47 2.03 -10.86 4.69
CA VAL A 47 2.93 -9.69 4.77
C VAL A 47 3.54 -9.35 3.40
N LYS A 48 3.94 -10.36 2.62
CA LYS A 48 4.45 -10.12 1.25
C LYS A 48 3.38 -9.57 0.30
N LEU A 49 2.13 -10.03 0.43
CA LEU A 49 1.00 -9.51 -0.34
C LEU A 49 0.66 -8.07 0.07
N ALA A 50 0.61 -7.79 1.38
CA ALA A 50 0.44 -6.44 1.91
C ALA A 50 1.55 -5.50 1.40
N GLY A 51 2.81 -5.94 1.38
CA GLY A 51 3.91 -5.16 0.81
C GLY A 51 3.78 -4.90 -0.70
N LEU A 52 3.21 -5.84 -1.47
CA LEU A 52 2.89 -5.60 -2.88
C LEU A 52 1.77 -4.56 -3.05
N LEU A 53 0.72 -4.67 -2.24
CA LEU A 53 -0.38 -3.71 -2.22
C LEU A 53 0.11 -2.32 -1.83
N GLN A 54 0.91 -2.22 -0.76
CA GLN A 54 1.44 -0.95 -0.25
C GLN A 54 2.25 -0.21 -1.31
N ARG A 55 3.15 -0.91 -2.02
CA ARG A 55 3.90 -0.31 -3.16
C ARG A 55 2.97 0.25 -4.25
N LYS A 56 1.93 -0.51 -4.61
CA LYS A 56 0.96 -0.07 -5.63
C LYS A 56 0.23 1.18 -5.20
N LEU A 57 -0.21 1.24 -3.94
CA LEU A 57 -0.87 2.41 -3.37
C LEU A 57 0.05 3.63 -3.33
N ILE A 58 1.31 3.44 -2.91
CA ILE A 58 2.31 4.52 -2.89
C ILE A 58 2.56 5.06 -4.30
N ALA A 59 2.75 4.19 -5.30
CA ALA A 59 2.92 4.64 -6.69
C ALA A 59 1.67 5.37 -7.22
N ASP A 60 0.48 4.85 -6.93
CA ASP A 60 -0.77 5.51 -7.34
C ASP A 60 -0.91 6.89 -6.71
N MET A 61 -0.65 7.03 -5.41
CA MET A 61 -0.70 8.33 -4.70
C MET A 61 0.38 9.30 -5.19
N HIS A 62 1.58 8.78 -5.50
CA HIS A 62 2.69 9.58 -6.02
C HIS A 62 2.46 10.06 -7.46
N GLU A 63 1.91 9.20 -8.34
CA GLU A 63 1.60 9.53 -9.74
C GLU A 63 0.35 10.42 -9.84
N ASN A 64 -0.66 10.16 -9.01
CA ASN A 64 -1.94 10.86 -9.02
C ASN A 64 -2.03 11.89 -7.88
N LYS A 65 -1.11 12.87 -7.86
CA LYS A 65 -1.11 14.00 -6.91
C LYS A 65 -2.38 14.89 -6.97
N THR A 66 -3.27 14.66 -7.95
CA THR A 66 -4.55 15.35 -8.13
C THR A 66 -5.72 14.64 -7.45
N THR A 67 -6.53 15.39 -6.69
CA THR A 67 -7.80 14.94 -6.09
C THR A 67 -8.92 14.64 -7.11
N ILE A 68 -8.63 14.75 -8.42
CA ILE A 68 -9.61 14.51 -9.48
C ILE A 68 -9.59 13.01 -9.81
N ILE A 69 -10.50 12.27 -9.19
CA ILE A 69 -10.79 10.90 -9.60
C ILE A 69 -11.42 10.98 -10.99
N SER A 70 -10.65 10.74 -12.04
CA SER A 70 -11.21 10.57 -13.38
C SER A 70 -12.21 9.42 -13.31
N THR A 71 -13.43 9.61 -13.83
CA THR A 71 -14.50 8.60 -13.80
C THR A 71 -14.19 7.31 -14.58
N ASN A 72 -12.99 7.21 -15.17
CA ASN A 72 -12.48 6.07 -15.93
C ASN A 72 -11.29 5.36 -15.25
N THR A 73 -11.03 5.59 -13.96
CA THR A 73 -10.03 4.80 -13.23
C THR A 73 -10.46 3.33 -13.24
N LYS A 74 -9.78 2.50 -14.04
CA LYS A 74 -10.03 1.06 -14.09
C LYS A 74 -9.78 0.48 -12.71
N ALA A 75 -10.79 -0.20 -12.16
CA ALA A 75 -10.64 -0.95 -10.92
C ALA A 75 -9.46 -1.93 -11.04
N ASP A 76 -8.42 -1.74 -10.22
CA ASP A 76 -7.27 -2.65 -10.18
C ASP A 76 -7.70 -3.95 -9.50
N ARG A 77 -7.96 -4.98 -10.32
CA ARG A 77 -8.38 -6.30 -9.84
C ARG A 77 -7.37 -6.94 -8.90
N ILE A 78 -6.07 -6.62 -9.02
CA ILE A 78 -5.03 -7.14 -8.15
C ILE A 78 -5.17 -6.49 -6.77
N VAL A 79 -5.36 -5.17 -6.70
CA VAL A 79 -5.59 -4.45 -5.44
C VAL A 79 -6.82 -5.01 -4.71
N ILE A 80 -7.95 -5.15 -5.42
CA ILE A 80 -9.18 -5.69 -4.83
C ILE A 80 -8.99 -7.12 -4.32
N SER A 81 -8.35 -7.98 -5.12
CA SER A 81 -8.09 -9.37 -4.74
C SER A 81 -7.18 -9.49 -3.52
N ILE A 82 -6.15 -8.64 -3.42
CA ILE A 82 -5.27 -8.63 -2.24
C ILE A 82 -6.04 -8.13 -1.01
N LEU A 83 -6.79 -7.03 -1.10
CA LEU A 83 -7.59 -6.51 0.01
C LEU A 83 -8.58 -7.56 0.52
N ASP A 84 -9.35 -8.19 -0.38
CA ASP A 84 -10.27 -9.27 -0.04
C ASP A 84 -9.55 -10.46 0.60
N LYS A 85 -8.39 -10.85 0.06
CA LYS A 85 -7.62 -11.95 0.64
C LYS A 85 -7.10 -11.64 2.04
N LEU A 86 -6.64 -10.42 2.27
CA LEU A 86 -6.09 -9.97 3.55
C LEU A 86 -7.20 -9.76 4.59
N SER A 87 -8.38 -9.26 4.21
CA SER A 87 -9.50 -9.04 5.14
C SER A 87 -10.10 -10.34 5.67
N ASN A 88 -9.81 -11.47 5.01
CA ASN A 88 -10.19 -12.80 5.48
C ASN A 88 -9.24 -13.37 6.55
N TYR A 89 -8.19 -12.64 6.96
CA TYR A 89 -7.42 -12.97 8.15
C TYR A 89 -8.19 -12.47 9.39
N GLU A 90 -9.19 -13.25 9.83
CA GLU A 90 -10.01 -12.91 10.99
C GLU A 90 -9.18 -12.77 12.27
N ASP A 91 -9.65 -11.90 13.17
CA ASP A 91 -9.24 -11.93 14.58
C ASP A 91 -9.62 -13.30 15.13
N VAL A 92 -8.63 -14.09 15.55
CA VAL A 92 -8.92 -15.26 16.37
C VAL A 92 -9.48 -14.73 17.69
N ILE A 93 -10.81 -14.66 17.82
CA ILE A 93 -11.49 -14.43 19.09
C ILE A 93 -11.24 -15.69 19.92
N ILE A 94 -10.26 -15.61 20.82
CA ILE A 94 -9.97 -16.63 21.85
C ILE A 94 -10.94 -16.44 23.01
#